data_AF-A0A920RJF7-F1
#
_entry.id   AF-A0A920RJF7-F1
#
_cell.length_a   1.000
_cell.length_b   1.000
_cell.length_c   1.000
_cell.angle_alpha   90.00
_cell.angle_beta   90.00
_cell.angle_gamma   90.00
#
_symmetry.space_group_name_H-M   'P 1'
#
loop_
_entity.id
_entity.type
_entity.pdbx_description
1 polymer ?
#
loop_
_entity_poly.entity_id
_entity_poly.type
_entity_poly.pdbx_seq_one_letter_code
_entity_poly.pdbx_strand_id
1 'polypeptide(L)' 'MCSGGFENLCEVDTNGKIQPALATDWKVSDDGMTYWFNLRDDVYFHNGQKFTAEDVKYSYDTVRDKK' A
#
# COMPACT_ATOMS: atom_id res chain seq x y z
N MET A 1 -5.93 -16.54 -12.61
CA MET A 1 -5.92 -15.19 -13.19
C MET A 1 -4.61 -14.57 -12.76
N CYS A 2 -3.68 -14.32 -13.68
CA CYS A 2 -2.42 -13.65 -13.34
C CYS A 2 -2.74 -12.18 -13.02
N SER A 3 -2.64 -11.80 -11.75
CA SER A 3 -2.68 -10.40 -11.32
C SER A 3 -1.38 -9.75 -11.76
N GLY A 4 -1.36 -9.27 -13.01
CA GLY A 4 -0.19 -8.65 -13.62
C GLY A 4 -0.07 -7.18 -13.22
N GLY A 5 0.99 -6.86 -12.48
CA GLY A 5 1.69 -5.57 -12.56
C GLY A 5 1.61 -4.65 -11.34
N PHE A 6 0.57 -4.76 -10.50
CA PHE A 6 0.41 -3.89 -9.33
C PHE A 6 -0.31 -4.62 -8.19
N GLU A 7 0.23 -4.51 -6.99
CA GLU A 7 -0.34 -5.07 -5.75
C GLU A 7 -0.92 -3.95 -4.89
N ASN A 8 -2.06 -4.21 -4.25
CA ASN A 8 -2.69 -3.25 -3.35
C ASN A 8 -1.95 -3.21 -2.01
N LEU A 9 -1.99 -2.06 -1.32
CA LEU A 9 -1.45 -1.94 0.05
C LEU A 9 -2.17 -2.88 1.02
N CYS A 10 -3.49 -2.97 0.89
CA CYS A 10 -4.34 -3.89 1.61
C CYS A 10 -5.38 -4.48 0.64
N GLU A 11 -5.74 -5.75 0.84
CA GLU A 11 -6.81 -6.40 0.09
C GLU A 11 -8.05 -6.51 0.96
N VAL A 12 -9.25 -6.43 0.37
CA VAL A 12 -10.48 -6.69 1.12
C VAL A 12 -10.93 -8.10 0.79
N ASP A 13 -10.89 -8.99 1.78
CA ASP A 13 -11.37 -10.35 1.64
C ASP A 13 -12.88 -10.38 1.39
N THR A 14 -13.38 -11.51 0.87
CA THR A 14 -14.81 -11.76 0.63
C THR A 14 -15.71 -11.48 1.84
N ASN A 15 -15.15 -11.49 3.05
CA ASN A 15 -15.84 -11.15 4.29
C ASN A 15 -15.82 -9.65 4.66
N GLY A 16 -15.32 -8.77 3.77
CA GLY A 16 -15.16 -7.35 4.04
C GLY A 16 -14.01 -7.02 5.01
N LYS A 17 -13.18 -8.02 5.34
CA LYS A 17 -12.01 -7.82 6.22
C LYS A 17 -10.83 -7.36 5.40
N ILE A 18 -10.17 -6.31 5.87
CA ILE A 18 -8.94 -5.82 5.28
C ILE A 18 -7.82 -6.80 5.65
N GLN A 19 -7.23 -7.43 4.63
CA GLN A 19 -6.10 -8.33 4.70
C GLN A 19 -4.81 -7.57 4.35
N PRO A 20 -3.71 -7.81 5.09
CA PRO A 20 -2.43 -7.23 4.77
C PRO A 20 -1.88 -7.82 3.47
N ALA A 21 -1.53 -6.95 2.53
CA ALA A 21 -0.83 -7.31 1.30
C ALA A 21 0.60 -6.75 1.38
N LEU A 22 0.83 -5.55 0.84
CA LEU A 22 2.12 -4.85 0.96
C LEU A 22 2.30 -4.13 2.30
N ALA A 23 1.21 -3.68 2.92
CA ALA A 23 1.21 -3.16 4.28
C ALA A 23 0.92 -4.30 5.27
N THR A 24 1.80 -4.50 6.25
CA THR A 24 1.60 -5.48 7.32
C THR A 24 0.53 -5.04 8.32
N ASP A 25 0.42 -3.73 8.55
CA ASP A 25 -0.45 -3.16 9.55
C ASP A 25 -0.69 -1.68 9.23
N TRP A 26 -1.82 -1.14 9.68
CA TRP A 26 -2.07 0.29 9.63
C TRP A 26 -2.76 0.79 10.89
N LYS A 27 -2.37 1.97 11.32
CA LYS A 27 -3.01 2.70 12.42
C LYS A 27 -3.72 3.92 11.89
N VAL A 28 -4.87 4.20 12.46
CA VAL A 28 -5.68 5.39 12.20
C VAL A 28 -5.75 6.19 13.48
N SER A 29 -5.57 7.51 13.37
CA SER A 29 -5.80 8.42 14.48
C SER A 29 -7.30 8.58 14.76
N ASP A 30 -7.67 8.93 15.99
CA ASP A 30 -9.08 9.10 16.40
C ASP A 30 -9.84 10.15 15.56
N ASP A 31 -9.14 11.14 15.03
CA ASP A 31 -9.66 12.16 14.11
C ASP A 31 -9.85 11.65 12.66
N GLY A 32 -9.38 10.44 12.34
CA GLY A 32 -9.54 9.81 11.03
C GLY A 32 -8.78 10.51 9.90
N MET A 33 -7.91 11.47 10.21
CA MET A 33 -7.12 12.22 9.23
C MET A 33 -5.67 11.75 9.11
N THR A 34 -5.15 11.05 10.13
CA THR A 34 -3.78 10.52 10.10
C THR A 34 -3.79 9.01 10.01
N TYR A 35 -3.10 8.50 8.98
CA TYR A 35 -2.95 7.08 8.72
C TYR A 35 -1.46 6.74 8.73
N TRP A 36 -1.07 5.75 9.55
CA TRP A 36 0.28 5.19 9.56
C TRP A 36 0.22 3.79 8.96
N PHE A 37 0.97 3.56 7.89
CA PHE A 37 1.07 2.24 7.26
C PHE A 37 2.45 1.65 7.55
N ASN A 38 2.48 0.45 8.14
CA ASN A 38 3.70 -0.34 8.28
C ASN A 38 3.86 -1.19 7.02
N LEU A 39 4.94 -0.98 6.28
CA LEU A 39 5.21 -1.70 5.04
C LEU A 39 6.09 -2.93 5.33
N ARG A 40 5.91 -3.97 4.53
CA ARG A 40 6.79 -5.14 4.56
C ARG A 40 8.20 -4.80 4.06
N ASP A 41 9.21 -5.13 4.85
CA ASP A 41 10.63 -4.94 4.50
C ASP A 41 11.18 -6.01 3.53
N ASP A 42 10.43 -7.09 3.31
CA ASP A 42 10.80 -8.21 2.42
C ASP A 42 10.22 -8.08 1.01
N VAL A 43 9.65 -6.92 0.65
CA VAL A 43 9.08 -6.68 -0.68
C VAL A 43 10.07 -5.94 -1.57
N TYR A 44 10.22 -6.48 -2.78
CA TYR A 44 11.00 -5.90 -3.86
C TYR A 44 10.13 -5.78 -5.10
N PHE A 45 10.27 -4.68 -5.82
CA PHE A 45 9.68 -4.52 -7.13
C PHE A 45 10.30 -5.52 -8.11
N HIS A 46 9.59 -5.79 -9.21
CA HIS A 46 10.08 -6.67 -10.29
C HIS A 46 11.41 -6.22 -10.92
N ASN A 47 11.80 -4.95 -10.71
CA ASN A 47 13.07 -4.38 -11.16
C ASN A 47 14.21 -4.53 -10.13
N GLY A 48 13.96 -5.17 -8.98
CA GLY A 48 14.93 -5.37 -7.90
C GLY A 48 15.06 -4.22 -6.90
N GLN A 49 14.34 -3.11 -7.09
CA GLN A 49 14.30 -2.03 -6.10
C GLN A 49 13.49 -2.45 -4.87
N LYS A 50 13.97 -2.07 -3.69
CA LYS A 50 13.24 -2.31 -2.44
C LYS A 50 12.02 -1.40 -2.38
N PHE A 51 10.88 -1.94 -1.97
CA PHE A 51 9.66 -1.15 -1.77
C PHE A 51 9.80 -0.29 -0.51
N THR A 52 9.64 1.03 -0.64
CA THR A 52 9.77 1.97 0.47
C THR A 52 8.58 2.92 0.60
N ALA A 53 8.50 3.64 1.71
CA ALA A 53 7.48 4.66 1.92
C ALA A 53 7.57 5.82 0.91
N GLU A 54 8.73 6.04 0.29
CA GLU A 54 8.92 7.06 -0.74
C GLU A 54 8.12 6.71 -2.01
N ASP A 55 8.07 5.44 -2.39
CA ASP A 55 7.29 4.95 -3.53
C ASP A 55 5.78 5.08 -3.28
N VAL A 56 5.35 4.86 -2.03
CA VAL A 56 3.95 5.10 -1.60
C VAL A 56 3.59 6.57 -1.73
N LYS A 57 4.48 7.46 -1.27
CA LYS A 57 4.29 8.91 -1.42
C LYS A 57 4.22 9.31 -2.88
N TYR A 58 5.12 8.80 -3.72
CA TYR A 58 5.14 9.08 -5.16
C TYR A 58 3.84 8.63 -5.85
N SER A 59 3.35 7.45 -5.50
CA SER A 59 2.08 6.92 -6.03
C SER A 59 0.89 7.79 -5.62
N TYR A 60 0.84 8.22 -4.35
CA TYR A 60 -0.20 9.11 -3.86
C TYR A 60 -0.16 10.49 -4.52
N ASP A 61 1.04 11.06 -4.68
CA ASP A 61 1.24 12.34 -5.35
C ASP A 61 0.81 12.28 -6.82
N THR A 62 1.12 11.18 -7.50
CA THR A 62 0.70 10.93 -8.90
C THR A 62 -0.82 10.83 -9.04
N VAL A 63 -1.51 10.21 -8.08
CA VAL A 63 -2.98 10.13 -8.09
C VAL A 63 -3.63 11.48 -7.74
N ARG A 64 -2.99 12.25 -6.85
CA ARG A 64 -3.44 13.57 -6.44
C ARG A 64 -3.23 14.61 -7.53
N ASP A 65 -2.12 14.55 -8.26
CA ASP A 65 -1.80 15.44 -9.39
C ASP A 65 -2.47 14.97 -10.69
N LYS A 66 -3.77 14.71 -10.62
CA LYS A 66 -4.60 14.68 -11.83
C LYS A 66 -4.84 16.14 -12.25
N LYS A 67 -4.04 16.60 -13.21
CA LYS A 67 -4.43 17.72 -14.09
C LYS A 67 -5.47 17.29 -15.11
#